data_AF-A0A3D9LHL1-F1
#
_entry.id   AF-A0A3D9LHL1-F1
#
_cell.length_a   1.000
_cell.length_b   1.000
_cell.length_c   1.000
_cell.angle_alpha   90.00
_cell.angle_beta   90.00
_cell.angle_gamma   90.00
#
_symmetry.space_group_name_H-M   'P 1'
#
loop_
_entity.id
_entity.type
_entity.pdbx_description
1 polymer ?
#
loop_
_entity_poly.entity_id
_entity_poly.type
_entity_poly.pdbx_seq_one_letter_code
_entity_poly.pdbx_strand_id
1 'polypeptide(L)'
;MSSLEVEERHRLAARWTATLFAGVACLYGACRNGCTDSANRFPSVGAGVQYILKPAQGIVANMEFALGKEGNNALLFRMGYGW
;
A
#
# COMPACT_ATOMS: atom_id res chain seq x y z
N MET A 1 -10.33 -11.79 -6.97
CA MET A 1 -9.30 -11.30 -6.05
C MET A 1 -10.04 -10.26 -5.28
N SER A 2 -10.42 -10.62 -4.06
CA SER A 2 -11.07 -9.67 -3.17
C SER A 2 -9.96 -9.14 -2.28
N SER A 3 -9.72 -7.84 -2.36
CA SER A 3 -8.78 -7.14 -1.49
C SER A 3 -9.51 -6.01 -0.79
N LEU A 4 -9.28 -5.92 0.51
CA LEU A 4 -9.67 -4.77 1.30
C LEU A 4 -8.38 -4.06 1.69
N GLU A 5 -8.26 -2.79 1.36
CA GLU A 5 -7.14 -1.97 1.77
C GLU A 5 -7.69 -0.71 2.42
N VAL A 6 -7.14 -0.35 3.57
CA VAL A 6 -7.40 0.89 4.26
C VAL A 6 -6.11 1.67 4.22
N GLU A 7 -6.17 2.87 3.69
CA GLU A 7 -5.04 3.77 3.57
C GLU A 7 -5.39 5.10 4.23
N GLU A 8 -4.48 5.57 5.08
CA GLU A 8 -4.54 6.84 5.74
C GLU A 8 -3.37 7.71 5.27
N ARG A 9 -3.70 8.91 4.79
CA ARG A 9 -2.70 9.90 4.35
C ARG A 9 -2.77 11.11 5.23
N HIS A 10 -1.69 11.35 5.98
CA HIS A 10 -1.59 12.50 6.86
C HIS A 10 -0.55 13.51 6.36
N ARG A 11 -1.00 14.75 6.17
CA ARG A 11 -0.13 15.86 5.77
C ARG A 11 0.69 16.32 6.97
N LEU A 12 1.99 16.04 6.95
CA LEU A 12 2.93 16.45 7.99
C LEU A 12 3.40 17.90 7.79
N ALA A 13 3.57 18.32 6.53
CA ALA A 13 4.00 19.69 6.20
C ALA A 13 3.44 20.13 4.84
N ALA A 14 3.78 21.37 4.42
CA ALA A 14 3.28 21.93 3.17
C ALA A 14 3.54 21.04 1.94
N ARG A 15 4.65 20.30 1.93
CA ARG A 15 5.07 19.40 0.83
C ARG A 15 5.31 17.95 1.24
N TRP A 16 5.12 17.62 2.53
CA TRP A 16 5.38 16.29 3.07
C TRP A 16 4.08 15.66 3.54
N THR A 17 3.83 14.44 3.09
CA THR A 17 2.70 13.61 3.50
C THR A 17 3.25 12.26 3.94
N ALA A 18 2.77 11.75 5.07
CA ALA A 18 2.98 10.37 5.45
C ALA A 18 1.78 9.55 5.01
N THR A 19 2.03 8.32 4.59
CA THR A 19 1.01 7.34 4.24
C THR A 19 1.18 6.14 5.15
N LEU A 20 0.07 5.67 5.69
CA LEU A 20 -0.02 4.40 6.40
C LEU A 20 -1.08 3.58 5.68
N PHE A 21 -0.77 2.34 5.34
CA PHE A 21 -1.74 1.45 4.72
C PHE A 21 -1.72 0.08 5.37
N ALA A 22 -2.89 -0.53 5.45
CA ALA A 22 -3.05 -1.90 5.87
C ALA A 22 -4.11 -2.55 4.99
N GLY A 23 -3.82 -3.75 4.51
CA GLY A 23 -4.72 -4.47 3.63
C GLY A 23 -4.75 -5.95 3.94
N VAL A 24 -5.76 -6.61 3.41
CA VAL A 24 -5.83 -8.05 3.33
C VAL A 24 -6.34 -8.42 1.95
N ALA A 25 -5.57 -9.25 1.26
CA ALA A 25 -5.95 -9.78 -0.04
C ALA A 25 -6.24 -11.28 0.05
N CYS A 26 -7.25 -11.71 -0.71
CA CYS A 26 -7.54 -13.11 -1.00
C CYS A 26 -7.26 -13.35 -2.49
N LEU A 27 -6.21 -14.14 -2.76
CA LEU A 27 -5.74 -14.42 -4.12
C LEU A 27 -6.53 -15.56 -4.76
N TYR A 28 -6.73 -15.47 -6.08
CA TYR A 28 -7.28 -16.59 -6.84
C TYR A 28 -6.23 -17.69 -6.95
N GLY A 29 -6.63 -18.93 -6.67
CA GLY A 29 -5.77 -20.13 -6.82
C GLY A 29 -5.13 -20.65 -5.53
N ALA A 30 -5.23 -19.94 -4.40
CA ALA A 30 -4.63 -20.39 -3.14
C ALA A 30 -5.36 -21.59 -2.49
N CYS A 31 -6.67 -21.79 -2.74
CA CYS A 31 -7.39 -23.04 -2.43
C CYS A 31 -8.84 -23.05 -2.95
N ARG A 32 -9.41 -24.25 -3.18
CA ARG A 32 -10.82 -24.49 -3.59
C ARG A 32 -11.86 -24.13 -2.52
N ASN A 33 -11.45 -23.99 -1.25
CA ASN A 33 -12.35 -23.81 -0.09
C ASN A 33 -12.66 -22.35 0.29
N GLY A 34 -12.23 -21.36 -0.51
CA GLY A 34 -12.59 -19.95 -0.33
C GLY A 34 -11.68 -19.14 0.61
N CYS A 35 -12.13 -17.92 0.98
CA CYS A 35 -11.35 -16.95 1.78
C CYS A 35 -11.53 -17.10 3.31
N THR A 36 -12.23 -18.14 3.77
CA THR A 36 -12.42 -18.45 5.19
C THR A 36 -11.14 -18.99 5.86
N ASP A 37 -10.26 -19.64 5.09
CA ASP A 37 -9.01 -20.17 5.59
C ASP A 37 -7.96 -19.06 5.80
N SER A 38 -7.33 -19.06 6.97
CA SER A 38 -6.24 -18.14 7.32
C SER A 38 -5.00 -18.31 6.44
N ALA A 39 -4.83 -19.49 5.84
CA ALA A 39 -3.78 -19.76 4.87
C ALA A 39 -3.92 -18.89 3.60
N ASN A 40 -5.15 -18.56 3.19
CA ASN A 40 -5.46 -17.85 1.95
C ASN A 40 -5.61 -16.33 2.12
N ARG A 41 -5.53 -15.83 3.36
CA ARG A 41 -5.48 -14.40 3.65
C ARG A 41 -4.04 -13.92 3.65
N PHE A 42 -3.77 -12.94 2.79
CA PHE A 42 -2.49 -12.27 2.68
C PHE A 42 -2.63 -10.87 3.28
N PRO A 43 -2.45 -10.72 4.60
CA PRO A 43 -2.38 -9.40 5.20
C PRO A 43 -1.11 -8.68 4.72
N SER A 44 -1.25 -7.38 4.52
CA SER A 44 -0.18 -6.45 4.25
C SER A 44 -0.33 -5.23 5.16
N VAL A 45 0.80 -4.68 5.57
CA VAL A 45 0.85 -3.39 6.26
C VAL A 45 2.05 -2.64 5.74
N GLY A 46 1.95 -1.33 5.61
CA GLY A 46 3.07 -0.53 5.17
C GLY A 46 2.92 0.92 5.56
N ALA A 47 4.05 1.61 5.43
CA ALA A 47 4.17 3.01 5.72
C ALA A 47 5.05 3.66 4.66
N GLY A 48 4.78 4.92 4.36
CA GLY A 48 5.52 5.65 3.35
C GLY A 48 5.55 7.13 3.62
N VAL A 49 6.45 7.78 2.90
CA VAL A 49 6.56 9.23 2.86
C VAL A 49 6.44 9.69 1.41
N GLN A 50 5.65 10.73 1.22
CA GLN A 50 5.41 11.35 -0.05
C GLN A 50 5.88 12.81 0.00
N TYR A 51 6.65 13.18 -1.02
CA TYR A 51 7.11 14.53 -1.25
C TYR A 51 6.47 15.14 -2.49
N ILE A 52 5.87 16.31 -2.33
CA ILE A 52 5.25 17.06 -3.42
C ILE A 52 6.33 17.88 -4.14
N LEU A 53 6.75 17.38 -5.31
CA LEU A 53 7.77 18.01 -6.15
C LEU A 53 7.24 19.28 -6.83
N LYS A 54 6.08 19.17 -7.48
CA LYS A 54 5.44 20.29 -8.17
C LYS A 54 3.95 20.33 -7.87
N PRO A 55 3.51 21.14 -6.89
CA PRO A 55 2.13 21.17 -6.45
C PRO A 55 1.15 21.62 -7.55
N ALA A 56 1.54 22.60 -8.38
CA ALA A 56 0.72 23.08 -9.49
C ALA A 56 0.48 22.03 -10.60
N GLN A 57 1.33 21.00 -10.67
CA GLN A 57 1.28 19.95 -11.69
C GLN A 57 0.91 18.58 -11.09
N GLY A 58 0.61 18.52 -9.78
CA GLY A 58 0.29 17.27 -9.08
C GLY A 58 1.42 16.23 -9.04
N ILE A 59 2.67 16.63 -9.32
CA ILE A 59 3.79 15.69 -9.34
C ILE A 59 4.25 15.43 -7.92
N VAL A 60 4.18 14.16 -7.53
CA VAL A 60 4.60 13.65 -6.23
C VAL A 60 5.63 12.53 -6.41
N ALA A 61 6.59 12.44 -5.50
CA ALA A 61 7.43 11.27 -5.32
C ALA A 61 7.00 10.58 -4.03
N ASN A 62 6.62 9.31 -4.11
CA ASN A 62 6.15 8.52 -2.99
C ASN A 62 7.09 7.33 -2.81
N MET A 63 7.51 7.11 -1.57
CA MET A 63 8.32 5.98 -1.16
C MET A 63 7.58 5.25 -0.04
N GLU A 64 7.22 3.99 -0.30
CA GLU A 64 6.42 3.15 0.58
C GLU A 64 7.20 1.87 0.89
N PHE A 65 7.21 1.48 2.15
CA PHE A 65 7.72 0.21 2.61
C PHE A 65 6.56 -0.66 3.08
N ALA A 66 6.42 -1.83 2.47
CA ALA A 66 5.36 -2.79 2.74
C ALA A 66 5.94 -4.06 3.36
N LEU A 67 5.23 -4.58 4.34
CA LEU A 67 5.45 -5.88 4.97
C LEU A 67 4.20 -6.74 4.76
N GLY A 68 4.42 -7.98 4.37
CA GLY A 68 3.38 -8.96 4.09
C GLY A 68 3.63 -10.29 4.78
N LYS A 69 2.71 -11.22 4.55
CA LYS A 69 2.79 -12.59 5.05
C LYS A 69 4.10 -13.28 4.61
N GLU A 70 4.61 -14.19 5.45
CA GLU A 70 5.78 -15.05 5.14
C GLU A 70 7.08 -14.30 4.85
N GLY A 71 7.27 -13.14 5.50
CA GLY A 71 8.49 -12.35 5.35
C GLY A 71 8.59 -11.61 4.01
N ASN A 72 7.50 -11.53 3.26
CA ASN A 72 7.43 -10.77 2.02
C ASN A 72 7.53 -9.27 2.33
N ASN A 73 8.55 -8.61 1.82
CA ASN A 73 8.77 -7.19 1.99
C ASN A 73 8.91 -6.52 0.62
N ALA A 74 8.36 -5.31 0.49
CA ALA A 74 8.46 -4.54 -0.74
C ALA A 74 8.84 -3.10 -0.42
N LEU A 75 9.82 -2.58 -1.13
CA LEU A 75 10.11 -1.16 -1.18
C LEU A 75 9.56 -0.63 -2.51
N LEU A 76 8.51 0.18 -2.44
CA LEU A 76 7.82 0.73 -3.60
C LEU A 76 8.19 2.20 -3.74
N PHE A 77 8.73 2.55 -4.89
CA PHE A 77 8.93 3.94 -5.29
C PHE A 77 8.00 4.29 -6.44
N ARG A 78 7.20 5.34 -6.25
CA ARG A 78 6.19 5.80 -7.21
C ARG A 78 6.42 7.27 -7.51
N MET A 79 6.52 7.60 -8.79
CA MET A 79 6.64 8.98 -9.26
C MET A 79 5.43 9.35 -10.12
N GLY A 80 4.78 10.46 -9.78
CA GLY A 80 3.58 10.93 -10.46
C GLY A 80 2.30 10.27 -9.93
N TYR A 81 1.16 10.89 -10.25
CA TYR A 81 -0.17 10.31 -10.03
C TYR A 81 -0.61 9.64 -11.34
N GLY A 82 -0.14 8.42 -11.56
CA GLY A 82 -0.71 7.54 -12.58
C GLY A 82 -1.82 6.72 -11.92
N TRP A 83 -3.06 6.97 -12.33
CA TRP A 83 -4.11 5.97 -12.17
C TRP A 83 -3.92 4.87 -13.20
#